data_AF-A0A2T1GCF7-F1
#
_entry.id   AF-A0A2T1GCF7-F1
#
_cell.length_a   1.000
_cell.length_b   1.000
_cell.length_c   1.000
_cell.angle_alpha   90.00
_cell.angle_beta   90.00
_cell.angle_gamma   90.00
#
_symmetry.space_group_name_H-M   'P 1'
#
loop_
_entity.id
_entity.type
_entity.pdbx_description
1 polymer ?
#
loop_
_entity_poly.entity_id
_entity_poly.type
_entity_poly.pdbx_seq_one_letter_code
_entity_poly.pdbx_strand_id
1 'polypeptide(L)'
;MLQIIYLIAFTILAFLAIGNLIRSLIGFSMDASQPRSINNPNSPGYRYRSGAVPHPELLDDLGNVTTEPLLIMKSISIEDARTRLDALYHNDLPRSAEGEN
;
A
#
# COMPACT_ATOMS: atom_id res chain seq x y z
N MET A 1 -18.94 -44.00 -12.20
CA MET A 1 -18.27 -44.30 -10.91
C MET A 1 -17.19 -43.27 -10.50
N LEU A 2 -16.32 -42.78 -11.40
CA LEU A 2 -15.29 -41.76 -11.07
C LEU A 2 -15.84 -40.34 -10.76
N GLN A 3 -17.05 -40.04 -11.23
CA GLN A 3 -17.70 -38.73 -11.04
C GLN A 3 -17.84 -38.33 -9.56
N ILE A 4 -18.08 -39.28 -8.67
CA ILE A 4 -18.21 -39.03 -7.22
C ILE A 4 -16.88 -38.51 -6.66
N ILE A 5 -15.76 -39.08 -7.09
CA ILE A 5 -14.41 -38.65 -6.67
C ILE A 5 -14.11 -37.24 -7.19
N TYR A 6 -14.50 -36.93 -8.43
CA TYR A 6 -14.35 -35.57 -8.97
C TYR A 6 -15.19 -34.54 -8.23
N LEU A 7 -16.41 -34.89 -7.84
CA LEU A 7 -17.27 -34.00 -7.06
C LEU A 7 -16.67 -33.70 -5.68
N ILE A 8 -16.10 -34.71 -5.01
CA ILE A 8 -15.41 -34.54 -3.73
C ILE A 8 -14.14 -33.69 -3.88
N ALA A 9 -13.33 -33.95 -4.91
CA ALA A 9 -12.13 -33.15 -5.15
C ALA A 9 -12.48 -31.68 -5.45
N PHE A 10 -13.54 -31.47 -6.25
CA PHE A 10 -14.04 -30.14 -6.60
C PHE A 10 -14.56 -29.39 -5.37
N THR A 11 -15.29 -30.03 -4.46
CA THR A 11 -15.81 -29.36 -3.25
C THR A 11 -14.68 -28.90 -2.33
N ILE A 12 -13.63 -29.72 -2.19
CA ILE A 12 -12.43 -29.37 -1.41
C ILE A 12 -11.73 -28.15 -2.03
N LEU A 13 -11.50 -28.18 -3.35
CA LEU A 13 -10.87 -27.06 -4.07
C LEU A 13 -11.71 -25.77 -3.99
N ALA A 14 -13.03 -25.88 -4.13
CA ALA A 14 -13.94 -24.74 -4.04
C ALA A 14 -13.90 -24.09 -2.65
N PHE A 15 -13.94 -24.90 -1.57
CA PHE A 15 -13.82 -24.38 -0.21
C PHE A 15 -12.48 -23.69 0.04
N LEU A 16 -11.38 -24.29 -0.45
CA LEU A 16 -10.05 -23.70 -0.31
C LEU A 16 -9.94 -22.36 -1.06
N ALA A 17 -10.49 -22.30 -2.28
CA ALA A 17 -10.48 -21.10 -3.10
C ALA A 17 -11.33 -19.97 -2.48
N ILE A 18 -12.53 -20.29 -2.00
CA ILE A 18 -13.41 -19.30 -1.33
C ILE A 18 -12.75 -18.77 -0.06
N GLY A 19 -12.16 -19.66 0.76
CA GLY A 19 -11.43 -19.24 1.97
C GLY A 19 -10.25 -18.33 1.65
N ASN A 20 -9.48 -18.64 0.61
CA ASN A 20 -8.37 -17.81 0.16
C ASN A 20 -8.85 -16.47 -0.38
N LEU A 21 -9.94 -16.46 -1.18
CA LEU A 21 -10.56 -15.25 -1.71
C LEU A 21 -11.01 -14.33 -0.58
N ILE A 22 -11.75 -14.83 0.41
CA ILE A 22 -12.21 -14.05 1.56
C ILE A 22 -11.00 -13.46 2.32
N ARG A 23 -9.95 -14.26 2.55
CA ARG A 23 -8.73 -13.78 3.23
C ARG A 23 -8.04 -12.66 2.44
N SER A 24 -7.94 -12.82 1.11
CA SER A 24 -7.38 -11.79 0.23
C SER A 24 -8.24 -10.52 0.18
N LEU A 25 -9.57 -10.66 0.20
CA LEU A 25 -10.50 -9.54 0.15
C LEU A 25 -10.50 -8.73 1.45
N ILE A 26 -10.45 -9.41 2.60
CA ILE A 26 -10.32 -8.75 3.91
C ILE A 26 -8.99 -8.00 4.00
N GLY A 27 -7.88 -8.63 3.59
CA GLY A 27 -6.57 -7.96 3.55
C GLY A 27 -6.56 -6.74 2.62
N PHE A 28 -7.15 -6.87 1.43
CA PHE A 28 -7.23 -5.77 0.46
C PHE A 28 -8.13 -4.61 0.92
N SER A 29 -9.26 -4.90 1.60
CA SER A 29 -10.15 -3.86 2.16
C SER A 29 -9.46 -3.02 3.23
N MET A 30 -8.60 -3.64 4.05
CA MET A 30 -7.81 -2.96 5.08
C MET A 30 -6.68 -2.11 4.47
N ASP A 31 -6.04 -2.59 3.39
CA ASP A 31 -4.99 -1.84 2.68
C ASP A 31 -5.53 -0.66 1.84
N ALA A 32 -6.81 -0.68 1.44
CA ALA A 32 -7.43 0.44 0.71
C ALA A 32 -7.79 1.64 1.61
N SER A 33 -7.89 1.42 2.92
CA SER A 33 -8.26 2.44 3.92
C SER A 33 -7.09 2.89 4.79
N GLN A 34 -5.91 2.26 4.65
CA GLN A 34 -4.72 2.65 5.37
C GLN A 34 -3.57 2.87 4.37
N PRO A 35 -3.16 4.13 4.10
CA PRO A 35 -1.93 4.35 3.35
C PRO A 35 -0.84 3.57 4.09
N ARG A 36 -0.17 2.65 3.37
CA ARG A 36 0.80 1.69 3.89
C ARG A 36 1.75 2.34 4.89
N SER A 37 1.34 2.32 6.15
CA SER A 37 2.22 2.60 7.27
C SER A 37 3.04 1.33 7.37
N ILE A 38 4.27 1.41 6.85
CA ILE A 38 5.38 0.50 7.15
C ILE A 38 5.49 0.46 8.69
N ASN A 39 4.67 -0.34 9.35
CA ASN A 39 4.65 -0.52 10.80
C ASN A 39 3.91 -1.81 11.15
N ASN A 40 4.22 -2.89 10.42
CA ASN A 40 4.00 -4.23 10.94
C ASN A 40 5.30 -4.69 11.64
N PRO A 41 5.43 -4.53 12.97
CA PRO A 41 6.65 -4.91 13.71
C PRO A 41 6.86 -6.44 13.74
N ASN A 42 5.94 -7.23 13.20
CA ASN A 42 6.00 -8.70 13.23
C ASN A 42 6.50 -9.34 11.92
N SER A 43 7.02 -8.54 10.98
CA SER A 43 7.77 -9.08 9.84
C SER A 43 9.18 -9.46 10.28
N PRO A 44 9.63 -10.72 10.11
CA PRO A 44 10.92 -11.21 10.62
C PRO A 44 12.16 -10.58 9.94
N GLY A 45 11.97 -9.58 9.06
CA GLY A 45 13.03 -8.84 8.39
C GLY A 45 13.38 -7.47 8.98
N TYR A 46 12.58 -6.90 9.91
CA TYR A 46 12.82 -5.56 10.45
C TYR A 46 13.43 -5.57 11.85
N ARG A 47 14.63 -6.16 11.98
CA ARG A 47 15.50 -5.95 13.15
C ARG A 47 16.48 -4.81 12.92
N TYR A 48 15.98 -3.64 12.54
CA TYR A 48 16.82 -2.44 12.49
C TYR A 48 16.11 -1.23 13.11
N ARG A 49 16.78 -0.72 14.16
CA ARG A 49 16.63 0.60 14.79
C ARG A 49 15.60 0.70 15.92
N SER A 50 15.91 0.01 17.02
CA SER A 50 15.72 0.59 18.35
C SER A 50 16.37 1.98 18.37
N GLY A 51 15.57 3.05 18.40
CA GLY A 51 16.07 4.43 18.55
C GLY A 51 15.73 5.41 17.43
N ALA A 52 14.71 5.16 16.60
CA ALA A 52 14.14 6.24 15.78
C ALA A 52 13.30 7.15 16.68
N VAL A 53 13.91 8.20 17.26
CA VAL A 53 13.16 9.27 17.92
C VAL A 53 12.34 9.97 16.84
N PRO A 54 10.99 9.97 16.91
CA PRO A 54 10.19 10.68 15.92
C PRO A 54 10.54 12.17 15.99
N HIS A 55 10.68 12.81 14.82
CA HIS A 55 10.88 14.26 14.75
C HIS A 55 9.72 14.96 15.46
N PRO A 56 9.95 16.05 16.22
CA PRO A 56 8.92 16.71 17.04
C PRO A 56 7.71 17.21 16.23
N GLU A 57 7.91 17.52 14.95
CA GLU A 57 6.84 17.91 14.02
C GLU A 57 5.88 16.76 13.67
N LEU A 58 6.25 15.52 13.99
CA LEU A 58 5.44 14.33 13.78
C LEU A 58 4.58 13.99 14.99
N LEU A 59 4.58 14.81 16.05
CA LEU A 59 3.77 14.55 17.23
C LEU A 59 2.58 15.50 17.30
N ASP A 60 1.43 14.99 17.74
CA ASP A 60 0.26 15.77 18.10
C ASP A 60 0.48 16.50 19.44
N ASP A 61 -0.48 17.35 19.84
CA ASP A 61 -0.46 18.07 21.12
C ASP A 61 -0.39 17.14 22.36
N LEU A 62 -0.68 15.85 22.17
CA LEU A 62 -0.67 14.81 23.20
C LEU A 62 0.61 13.95 23.16
N GLY A 63 1.55 14.23 22.26
CA GLY A 63 2.80 13.50 22.12
C GLY A 63 2.66 12.13 21.43
N ASN A 64 1.61 11.91 20.65
CA ASN A 64 1.46 10.73 19.80
C ASN A 64 1.88 11.06 18.37
N VAL A 65 2.37 10.06 17.62
CA VAL A 65 2.75 10.25 16.21
C VAL A 65 1.51 10.58 15.38
N THR A 66 1.46 11.76 14.76
CA THR A 66 0.36 12.20 13.91
C THR A 66 0.30 11.36 12.63
N THR A 67 -0.92 11.00 12.23
CA THR A 67 -1.21 10.26 10.99
C THR A 67 -1.63 11.19 9.85
N GLU A 68 -1.65 12.50 10.10
CA GLU A 68 -2.08 13.50 9.13
C GLU A 68 -0.97 13.84 8.13
N PRO A 69 -1.33 14.17 6.87
CA PRO A 69 -0.34 14.61 5.89
C PRO A 69 0.22 15.98 6.30
N LEU A 70 1.51 16.03 6.60
CA LEU A 70 2.21 17.27 6.98
C LEU A 70 2.24 18.25 5.82
N LEU A 71 1.54 19.38 5.96
CA LEU A 71 1.61 20.49 5.02
C LEU A 71 2.90 21.29 5.26
N ILE A 72 3.99 20.90 4.62
CA ILE A 72 5.25 21.66 4.66
C ILE A 72 5.16 22.80 3.65
N MET A 73 4.96 24.04 4.11
CA MET A 73 5.04 25.21 3.24
C MET A 73 6.49 25.47 2.83
N LYS A 74 6.87 25.01 1.63
CA LYS A 74 8.17 25.35 1.03
C LYS A 74 8.01 26.62 0.19
N SER A 75 8.86 27.63 0.41
CA SER A 75 9.00 28.76 -0.50
C SER A 75 9.71 28.31 -1.77
N ILE A 76 8.94 27.91 -2.77
CA ILE A 76 9.43 27.50 -4.09
C ILE A 76 8.94 28.51 -5.14
N SER A 77 9.73 28.72 -6.19
CA SER A 77 9.28 29.51 -7.34
C SER A 77 8.07 28.83 -8.00
N ILE A 78 7.22 29.60 -8.68
CA ILE A 78 6.02 29.07 -9.35
C ILE A 78 6.44 28.11 -10.47
N GLU A 79 7.53 28.43 -11.15
CA GLU A 79 8.12 27.66 -12.24
C GLU A 79 8.57 26.28 -11.74
N ASP A 80 9.34 26.23 -10.65
CA ASP A 80 9.82 24.95 -10.10
C ASP A 80 8.67 24.09 -9.53
N ALA A 81 7.63 24.73 -8.98
CA ALA A 81 6.44 24.03 -8.50
C ALA A 81 5.69 23.34 -9.64
N ARG A 82 5.52 24.01 -10.78
CA ARG A 82 4.94 23.44 -11.99
C ARG A 82 5.75 22.26 -12.51
N THR A 83 7.07 22.42 -12.64
CA THR A 83 7.96 21.34 -13.09
C THR A 83 7.88 20.10 -12.21
N ARG A 84 7.80 20.26 -10.87
CA ARG A 84 7.64 19.13 -9.94
C ARG A 84 6.28 18.46 -10.05
N LEU A 85 5.22 19.24 -10.23
CA LEU A 85 3.86 18.71 -10.41
C LEU A 85 3.75 17.94 -11.74
N ASP A 86 4.32 18.48 -12.82
CA ASP A 86 4.40 17.80 -14.11
C ASP A 86 5.18 16.49 -13.99
N ALA A 87 6.31 16.48 -13.26
CA ALA A 87 7.07 15.25 -13.02
C ALA A 87 6.22 14.20 -12.27
N LEU A 88 5.47 14.58 -11.23
CA LEU A 88 4.60 13.63 -10.54
C LEU A 88 3.51 13.07 -11.46
N TYR A 89 2.89 13.93 -12.28
CA TYR A 89 1.77 13.52 -13.12
C TYR A 89 2.18 12.71 -14.36
N HIS A 90 3.32 13.03 -14.98
CA HIS A 90 3.77 12.39 -16.22
C HIS A 90 4.62 11.12 -15.98
N ASN A 91 5.20 10.93 -14.79
CA ASN A 91 5.95 9.71 -14.46
C ASN A 91 5.05 8.51 -14.13
N ASP A 92 3.78 8.76 -13.77
CA ASP A 92 2.79 7.73 -13.43
C ASP A 92 2.02 7.19 -14.66
N LEU A 93 2.26 7.72 -15.86
CA LEU A 93 1.78 7.10 -17.10
C LEU A 93 2.70 5.92 -17.46
N PRO A 94 2.19 4.67 -17.55
CA PRO A 94 2.96 3.60 -18.14
C PRO A 94 3.24 3.97 -19.59
N ARG A 95 4.52 4.02 -19.94
CA ARG A 95 5.03 4.05 -21.32
C ARG A 95 4.60 2.74 -22.03
N SER A 96 3.33 2.66 -22.37
CA SER A 96 2.69 1.55 -23.07
C SER A 96 1.83 2.11 -24.20
N ALA A 97 2.46 2.86 -25.10
CA ALA A 97 1.98 3.14 -26.45
C ALA A 97 3.13 3.75 -27.27
N GLU A 98 4.24 3.01 -27.38
CA GLU A 98 5.18 3.16 -28.47
C GLU A 98 4.81 2.07 -29.48
N GLY A 99 4.27 2.42 -30.64
CA GLY A 99 3.85 1.45 -31.67
C GLY A 99 3.14 2.06 -32.88
N GLU A 100 3.95 2.31 -33.92
CA GLU A 100 3.62 2.34 -35.36
C GLU A 100 2.64 3.40 -35.92
N ASN A 101 3.19 4.38 -36.63
CA ASN A 101 3.11 4.48 -38.10
C ASN A 101 4.28 5.33 -38.64
#